data_AF-A0A954ZMH0-F1
#
_entry.id   AF-A0A954ZMH0-F1
#
_cell.length_a   1.000
_cell.length_b   1.000
_cell.length_c   1.000
_cell.angle_alpha   90.00
_cell.angle_beta   90.00
_cell.angle_gamma   90.00
#
_symmetry.space_group_name_H-M   'P 1'
#
loop_
_entity.id
_entity.type
_entity.pdbx_description
1 polymer ?
#
loop_
_entity_poly.entity_id
_entity_poly.type
_entity_poly.pdbx_seq_one_letter_code
_entity_poly.pdbx_strand_id
1 'polypeptide(L)'
;RYTQYEEVLADPGIDFVHINSPIPDHAWMSIEALRAGKHVMCTVPMATTIEDCDKVCETVAETGLKYMMAETVVYSREFLFIKELYEKGELGKIQYMAASHPQDMDGWPSYWEKMIPMHYATHVVSPILGLVNGVAEYVSCFGSGTVRDDIAQKSGNKYAVESCHIKIADSDISAHI
;
A
#
# COMPACT_ATOMS: atom_id res chain seq x y z
N ARG A 1 10.07 -27.07 7.86
CA ARG A 1 10.46 -25.71 7.42
C ARG A 1 10.99 -25.84 6.01
N TYR A 2 10.36 -25.14 5.07
CA TYR A 2 10.77 -25.12 3.67
C TYR A 2 11.98 -24.21 3.47
N THR A 3 12.78 -24.47 2.44
CA THR A 3 13.93 -23.63 2.05
C THR A 3 13.78 -23.04 0.65
N GLN A 4 12.80 -23.51 -0.12
CA GLN A 4 12.42 -22.98 -1.42
C GLN A 4 10.95 -22.56 -1.42
N TYR A 5 10.62 -21.51 -2.18
CA TYR A 5 9.27 -20.94 -2.22
C TYR A 5 8.27 -21.92 -2.83
N GLU A 6 8.68 -22.62 -3.88
CA GLU A 6 7.88 -23.55 -4.65
C GLU A 6 7.44 -24.76 -3.81
N GLU A 7 8.26 -25.16 -2.83
CA GLU A 7 7.92 -26.23 -1.89
C GLU A 7 6.75 -25.84 -0.97
N VAL A 8 6.66 -24.56 -0.59
CA VAL A 8 5.53 -24.03 0.18
C VAL A 8 4.25 -24.10 -0.65
N LEU A 9 4.33 -23.74 -1.94
CA LEU A 9 3.17 -23.74 -2.83
C LEU A 9 2.69 -25.15 -3.16
N ALA A 10 3.60 -26.12 -3.25
CA ALA A 10 3.27 -27.51 -3.54
C ALA A 10 2.67 -28.26 -2.34
N ASP A 11 2.80 -27.76 -1.11
CA ASP A 11 2.29 -28.43 0.09
C ASP A 11 0.75 -28.39 0.14
N PRO A 12 0.04 -29.53 0.03
CA PRO A 12 -1.42 -29.55 0.10
C PRO A 12 -1.96 -29.22 1.50
N GLY A 13 -1.13 -29.22 2.55
CA GLY A 13 -1.51 -28.84 3.91
C GLY A 13 -1.51 -27.33 4.19
N ILE A 14 -1.14 -26.50 3.21
CA ILE A 14 -1.12 -25.03 3.33
C ILE A 14 -2.31 -24.45 2.59
N ASP A 15 -3.14 -23.67 3.27
CA ASP A 15 -4.29 -22.96 2.67
C ASP A 15 -3.98 -21.48 2.36
N PHE A 16 -3.09 -20.86 3.14
CA PHE A 16 -2.77 -19.43 3.08
C PHE A 16 -1.27 -19.20 3.17
N VAL A 17 -0.76 -18.20 2.44
CA VAL A 17 0.62 -17.72 2.55
C VAL A 17 0.66 -16.23 2.93
N HIS A 18 1.63 -15.86 3.77
CA HIS A 18 1.96 -14.47 4.07
C HIS A 18 3.29 -14.12 3.42
N ILE A 19 3.26 -13.19 2.47
CA ILE A 19 4.42 -12.74 1.70
C ILE A 19 5.01 -11.51 2.39
N ASN A 20 6.24 -11.68 2.89
CA ASN A 20 7.06 -10.66 3.57
C ASN A 20 8.43 -10.49 2.88
N SER A 21 8.47 -10.73 1.57
CA SER A 21 9.65 -10.55 0.73
C SER A 21 9.92 -9.06 0.48
N PRO A 22 11.03 -8.69 -0.16
CA PRO A 22 11.21 -7.33 -0.67
C PRO A 22 10.11 -6.93 -1.67
N ILE A 23 9.81 -5.64 -1.75
CA ILE A 23 8.73 -5.07 -2.59
C ILE A 23 8.71 -5.58 -4.04
N PRO A 24 9.86 -5.70 -4.75
CA PRO A 24 9.86 -6.19 -6.13
C PRO A 24 9.30 -7.60 -6.29
N ASP A 25 9.26 -8.38 -5.21
CA ASP A 25 8.81 -9.76 -5.24
C ASP A 25 7.34 -9.97 -4.88
N HIS A 26 6.66 -8.93 -4.41
CA HIS A 26 5.29 -9.03 -3.91
C HIS A 26 4.32 -9.55 -4.99
N ALA A 27 4.32 -8.93 -6.18
CA ALA A 27 3.35 -9.23 -7.23
C ALA A 27 3.50 -10.65 -7.80
N TRP A 28 4.71 -11.02 -8.24
CA TRP A 28 4.93 -12.31 -8.87
C TRP A 28 4.74 -13.46 -7.88
N MET A 29 5.22 -13.33 -6.63
CA MET A 29 4.97 -14.34 -5.60
C MET A 29 3.48 -14.47 -5.32
N SER A 30 2.75 -13.35 -5.19
CA SER A 30 1.30 -13.39 -4.94
C SER A 30 0.54 -14.11 -6.05
N ILE A 31 0.89 -13.84 -7.32
CA ILE A 31 0.28 -14.49 -8.49
C ILE A 31 0.54 -16.00 -8.49
N GLU A 32 1.79 -16.42 -8.24
CA GLU A 32 2.12 -17.85 -8.18
C GLU A 32 1.40 -18.56 -7.03
N ALA A 33 1.31 -17.94 -5.85
CA ALA A 33 0.59 -18.50 -4.72
C ALA A 33 -0.91 -18.67 -5.01
N LEU A 34 -1.55 -17.65 -5.57
CA LEU A 34 -2.96 -17.71 -5.97
C LEU A 34 -3.18 -18.82 -7.01
N ARG A 35 -2.31 -18.91 -8.02
CA ARG A 35 -2.39 -19.96 -9.05
C ARG A 35 -2.13 -21.37 -8.51
N ALA A 36 -1.34 -21.49 -7.43
CA ALA A 36 -1.14 -22.74 -6.70
C ALA A 36 -2.29 -23.11 -5.76
N GLY A 37 -3.39 -22.34 -5.75
CA GLY A 37 -4.55 -22.62 -4.92
C GLY A 37 -4.45 -22.06 -3.50
N LYS A 38 -3.53 -21.13 -3.23
CA LYS A 38 -3.28 -20.55 -1.90
C LYS A 38 -3.89 -19.16 -1.79
N HIS A 39 -4.59 -18.88 -0.70
CA HIS A 39 -4.94 -17.51 -0.35
C HIS A 39 -3.67 -16.72 0.03
N VAL A 40 -3.67 -15.40 -0.23
CA VAL A 40 -2.49 -14.55 -0.05
C VAL A 40 -2.79 -13.39 0.90
N MET A 41 -1.88 -13.18 1.85
CA MET A 41 -1.69 -11.90 2.53
C MET A 41 -0.29 -11.40 2.16
N CYS A 42 -0.13 -10.13 1.79
CA CYS A 42 1.16 -9.60 1.37
C CYS A 42 1.42 -8.25 2.04
N THR A 43 2.65 -8.03 2.51
CA THR A 43 3.06 -6.73 3.05
C THR A 43 2.87 -5.62 2.02
N VAL A 44 2.69 -4.39 2.50
CA VAL A 44 2.54 -3.24 1.60
C VAL A 44 3.85 -2.90 0.88
N PRO A 45 3.77 -2.28 -0.32
CA PRO A 45 2.58 -2.13 -1.16
C PRO A 45 2.30 -3.42 -1.94
N MET A 46 1.14 -3.58 -2.57
CA MET A 46 0.87 -4.73 -3.45
C MET A 46 1.92 -4.86 -4.57
N ALA A 47 2.23 -3.75 -5.24
CA ALA A 47 3.26 -3.60 -6.26
C ALA A 47 3.60 -2.11 -6.40
N THR A 48 4.56 -1.78 -7.27
CA THR A 48 4.94 -0.39 -7.60
C THR A 48 4.51 0.05 -9.00
N THR A 49 3.78 -0.79 -9.73
CA THR A 49 3.22 -0.49 -11.05
C THR A 49 1.72 -0.81 -11.06
N ILE A 50 0.94 -0.07 -11.86
CA ILE A 50 -0.49 -0.33 -12.01
C ILE A 50 -0.69 -1.68 -12.70
N GLU A 51 0.14 -1.98 -13.70
CA GLU A 51 0.08 -3.21 -14.47
C GLU A 51 0.26 -4.46 -13.60
N ASP A 52 1.14 -4.42 -12.60
CA ASP A 52 1.31 -5.56 -11.69
C ASP A 52 0.19 -5.64 -10.65
N CYS A 53 -0.33 -4.51 -10.18
CA CYS A 53 -1.54 -4.48 -9.35
C CYS A 53 -2.74 -5.10 -10.08
N ASP A 54 -2.93 -4.76 -11.36
CA ASP A 54 -4.01 -5.30 -12.19
C ASP A 54 -3.87 -6.81 -12.35
N LYS A 55 -2.67 -7.33 -12.65
CA LYS A 55 -2.43 -8.79 -12.75
C LYS A 55 -2.76 -9.54 -11.46
N VAL A 56 -2.47 -8.96 -10.29
CA VAL A 56 -2.84 -9.57 -9.00
C VAL A 56 -4.36 -9.59 -8.86
N CYS A 57 -5.05 -8.48 -9.14
CA CYS A 57 -6.51 -8.40 -9.10
C CYS A 57 -7.19 -9.37 -10.08
N GLU A 58 -6.68 -9.48 -11.31
CA GLU A 58 -7.14 -10.43 -12.32
C GLU A 58 -6.97 -11.87 -11.83
N THR A 59 -5.80 -12.21 -11.29
CA THR A 59 -5.53 -13.56 -10.76
C THR A 59 -6.47 -13.90 -9.59
N VAL A 60 -6.79 -12.93 -8.72
CA VAL A 60 -7.80 -13.10 -7.66
C VAL A 60 -9.18 -13.38 -8.26
N ALA A 61 -9.57 -12.65 -9.30
CA ALA A 61 -10.86 -12.84 -9.98
C ALA A 61 -10.94 -14.22 -10.68
N GLU A 62 -9.86 -14.66 -11.34
CA GLU A 62 -9.76 -15.95 -12.03
C GLU A 62 -9.80 -17.15 -11.07
N THR A 63 -9.06 -17.06 -9.96
CA THR A 63 -8.93 -18.17 -9.00
C THR A 63 -10.07 -18.23 -7.99
N GLY A 64 -10.77 -17.11 -7.76
CA GLY A 64 -11.79 -16.97 -6.72
C GLY A 64 -11.23 -16.96 -5.29
N LEU A 65 -9.90 -16.96 -5.14
CA LEU A 65 -9.21 -16.93 -3.86
C LEU A 65 -9.23 -15.52 -3.26
N LYS A 66 -8.52 -15.34 -2.15
CA LYS A 66 -8.47 -14.08 -1.41
C LYS A 66 -7.06 -13.53 -1.44
N TYR A 67 -6.97 -12.23 -1.69
CA TYR A 67 -5.77 -11.45 -1.49
C TYR A 67 -6.06 -10.38 -0.43
N MET A 68 -5.12 -10.17 0.48
CA MET A 68 -5.13 -9.08 1.45
C MET A 68 -3.81 -8.30 1.37
N MET A 69 -3.90 -7.01 1.10
CA MET A 69 -2.77 -6.10 1.33
C MET A 69 -2.70 -5.82 2.84
N ALA A 70 -1.58 -6.16 3.47
CA ALA A 70 -1.35 -6.02 4.90
C ALA A 70 -0.99 -4.57 5.28
N GLU A 71 -1.84 -3.62 4.89
CA GLU A 71 -1.74 -2.23 5.32
C GLU A 71 -2.16 -2.11 6.78
N THR A 72 -1.20 -1.84 7.65
CA THR A 72 -1.39 -1.94 9.11
C THR A 72 -2.05 -0.72 9.73
N VAL A 73 -1.92 0.47 9.14
CA VAL A 73 -2.41 1.72 9.75
C VAL A 73 -3.92 1.68 9.93
N VAL A 74 -4.65 1.09 8.98
CA VAL A 74 -6.12 0.96 9.03
C VAL A 74 -6.62 -0.10 10.02
N TYR A 75 -5.71 -0.83 10.66
CA TYR A 75 -6.00 -1.76 11.76
C TYR A 75 -5.41 -1.29 13.10
N SER A 76 -4.82 -0.10 13.16
CA SER A 76 -4.35 0.49 14.42
C SER A 76 -5.52 0.81 15.34
N ARG A 77 -5.26 0.79 16.65
CA ARG A 77 -6.26 1.15 17.67
C ARG A 77 -6.79 2.57 17.44
N GLU A 78 -5.90 3.49 17.11
CA GLU A 78 -6.18 4.89 16.88
C GLU A 78 -7.11 5.08 15.68
N PHE A 79 -6.81 4.41 14.56
CA PHE A 79 -7.65 4.48 13.38
C PHE A 79 -9.03 3.86 13.63
N LEU A 80 -9.08 2.67 14.22
CA LEU A 80 -10.35 1.98 14.51
C LEU A 80 -11.24 2.79 15.46
N PHE A 81 -10.65 3.47 16.44
CA PHE A 81 -11.37 4.38 17.34
C PHE A 81 -11.98 5.57 16.58
N ILE A 82 -11.20 6.24 15.72
CA ILE A 82 -11.72 7.36 14.91
C ILE A 82 -12.80 6.88 13.94
N LYS A 83 -12.62 5.71 13.32
CA LYS A 83 -13.62 5.09 12.44
C LYS A 83 -14.92 4.80 13.17
N GLU A 84 -14.86 4.29 14.39
CA GLU A 84 -16.05 4.05 15.22
C GLU A 84 -16.80 5.36 15.52
N LEU A 85 -16.07 6.43 15.88
CA LEU A 85 -16.70 7.74 16.12
C LEU A 85 -17.32 8.33 14.83
N TYR A 86 -16.68 8.12 13.69
CA TYR A 86 -17.24 8.51 12.38
C TYR A 86 -18.54 7.77 12.09
N GLU A 87 -18.52 6.43 12.21
CA GLU A 87 -19.68 5.56 11.91
C GLU A 87 -20.86 5.81 12.85
N LYS A 88 -20.61 6.17 14.11
CA LYS A 88 -21.65 6.57 15.07
C LYS A 88 -22.19 7.98 14.83
N GLY A 89 -21.56 8.77 13.97
CA GLY A 89 -21.89 10.17 13.72
C GLY A 89 -21.41 11.14 14.80
N GLU A 90 -20.57 10.69 15.74
CA GLU A 90 -20.03 11.50 16.83
C GLU A 90 -19.01 12.53 16.35
N LEU A 91 -18.29 12.24 15.25
CA LEU A 91 -17.42 13.22 14.58
C LEU A 91 -18.18 14.27 13.77
N GLY A 92 -19.48 14.05 13.54
CA GLY A 92 -20.27 14.87 12.63
C GLY A 92 -19.80 14.77 11.18
N LYS A 93 -20.05 15.82 10.39
CA LYS A 93 -19.68 15.86 8.99
C LYS A 93 -18.18 16.19 8.84
N ILE A 94 -17.42 15.28 8.26
CA ILE A 94 -16.02 15.53 7.87
C ILE A 94 -15.96 16.69 6.87
N GLN A 95 -15.17 17.71 7.19
CA GLN A 95 -14.96 18.87 6.31
C GLN A 95 -13.68 18.75 5.49
N TYR A 96 -12.65 18.15 6.07
CA TYR A 96 -11.31 18.08 5.52
C TYR A 96 -10.49 17.03 6.28
N MET A 97 -9.52 16.41 5.62
CA MET A 97 -8.59 15.49 6.26
C MET A 97 -7.15 15.82 5.89
N ALA A 98 -6.22 15.57 6.81
CA ALA A 98 -4.81 15.66 6.52
C ALA A 98 -4.05 14.52 7.18
N ALA A 99 -3.06 13.97 6.49
CA ALA A 99 -2.14 12.98 7.03
C ALA A 99 -0.72 13.30 6.57
N SER A 100 0.27 12.72 7.24
CA SER A 100 1.66 12.76 6.81
C SER A 100 2.37 11.50 7.28
N HIS A 101 3.31 11.03 6.47
CA HIS A 101 4.10 9.84 6.78
C HIS A 101 5.57 10.03 6.40
N PRO A 102 6.35 10.75 7.23
CA PRO A 102 7.79 10.88 7.03
C PRO A 102 8.51 9.63 7.54
N GLN A 103 9.41 9.08 6.71
CA GLN A 103 10.33 8.02 7.12
C GLN A 103 11.75 8.37 6.67
N ASP A 104 12.70 8.21 7.60
CA ASP A 104 14.12 8.21 7.26
C ASP A 104 14.54 6.77 6.96
N MET A 105 14.92 6.54 5.72
CA MET A 105 15.26 5.22 5.19
C MET A 105 16.77 5.01 5.09
N ASP A 106 17.59 5.92 5.64
CA ASP A 106 19.04 5.74 5.65
C ASP A 106 19.42 4.47 6.45
N GLY A 107 20.33 3.68 5.88
CA GLY A 107 20.75 2.39 6.46
C GLY A 107 19.81 1.20 6.24
N TRP A 108 18.69 1.39 5.54
CA TRP A 108 17.81 0.28 5.13
C TRP A 108 18.44 -0.55 4.00
N PRO A 109 17.95 -1.78 3.73
CA PRO A 109 18.43 -2.60 2.62
C PRO A 109 18.44 -1.86 1.28
N SER A 110 19.41 -2.18 0.42
CA SER A 110 19.72 -1.42 -0.80
C SER A 110 18.56 -1.25 -1.81
N TYR A 111 17.53 -2.09 -1.77
CA TYR A 111 16.36 -1.91 -2.63
C TYR A 111 15.57 -0.65 -2.29
N TRP A 112 15.63 -0.16 -1.04
CA TRP A 112 14.99 1.08 -0.61
C TRP A 112 15.63 2.34 -1.20
N GLU A 113 16.90 2.29 -1.58
CA GLU A 113 17.59 3.42 -2.21
C GLU A 113 17.03 3.78 -3.59
N LYS A 114 16.23 2.90 -4.18
CA LYS A 114 15.55 3.11 -5.47
C LYS A 114 14.10 3.56 -5.31
N MET A 115 13.62 3.68 -4.07
CA MET A 115 12.21 3.95 -3.81
C MET A 115 11.86 5.41 -4.09
N ILE A 116 10.72 5.62 -4.77
CA ILE A 116 10.11 6.95 -4.96
C ILE A 116 9.09 7.13 -3.83
N PRO A 117 9.02 8.28 -3.15
CA PRO A 117 8.18 8.47 -1.96
C PRO A 117 6.73 7.98 -2.14
N MET A 118 6.05 8.37 -3.23
CA MET A 118 4.66 7.96 -3.45
C MET A 118 4.47 6.48 -3.87
N HIS A 119 5.53 5.72 -4.14
CA HIS A 119 5.40 4.27 -4.34
C HIS A 119 5.13 3.53 -3.01
N TYR A 120 5.37 4.16 -1.86
CA TYR A 120 5.09 3.62 -0.52
C TYR A 120 4.04 4.47 0.22
N ALA A 121 3.06 4.99 -0.52
CA ALA A 121 2.08 5.92 0.02
C ALA A 121 0.95 5.26 0.84
N THR A 122 0.91 3.93 0.94
CA THR A 122 -0.24 3.20 1.52
C THR A 122 -0.52 3.64 2.97
N HIS A 123 0.53 3.88 3.77
CA HIS A 123 0.39 4.30 5.16
C HIS A 123 -0.22 5.70 5.34
N VAL A 124 -0.11 6.58 4.34
CA VAL A 124 -0.69 7.93 4.38
C VAL A 124 -2.03 8.03 3.64
N VAL A 125 -2.18 7.30 2.54
CA VAL A 125 -3.39 7.30 1.69
C VAL A 125 -4.51 6.48 2.31
N SER A 126 -4.20 5.27 2.79
CA SER A 126 -5.21 4.31 3.25
C SER A 126 -6.06 4.79 4.42
N PRO A 127 -5.54 5.46 5.48
CA PRO A 127 -6.41 5.99 6.52
C PRO A 127 -7.35 7.09 6.01
N ILE A 128 -6.91 7.91 5.05
CA ILE A 128 -7.72 9.01 4.50
C ILE A 128 -8.89 8.47 3.68
N LEU A 129 -8.60 7.61 2.70
CA LEU A 129 -9.63 7.04 1.84
C LEU A 129 -10.47 5.99 2.58
N GLY A 130 -9.84 5.20 3.45
CA GLY A 130 -10.48 4.13 4.20
C GLY A 130 -11.46 4.63 5.27
N LEU A 131 -11.24 5.81 5.88
CA LEU A 131 -12.16 6.36 6.88
C LEU A 131 -13.55 6.62 6.29
N VAL A 132 -13.60 7.15 5.07
CA VAL A 132 -14.85 7.49 4.37
C VAL A 132 -15.27 6.44 3.34
N ASN A 133 -14.54 5.33 3.25
CA ASN A 133 -14.69 4.30 2.21
C ASN A 133 -14.77 4.91 0.79
N GLY A 134 -13.90 5.88 0.53
CA GLY A 134 -13.90 6.68 -0.70
C GLY A 134 -12.77 6.30 -1.66
N VAL A 135 -12.86 6.83 -2.87
CA VAL A 135 -11.81 6.75 -3.89
C VAL A 135 -11.40 8.15 -4.34
N ALA A 136 -10.16 8.31 -4.80
CA ALA A 136 -9.71 9.58 -5.35
C ALA A 136 -10.33 9.82 -6.73
N GLU A 137 -10.91 11.01 -6.94
CA GLU A 137 -11.40 11.48 -8.25
C GLU A 137 -10.31 12.27 -8.99
N TYR A 138 -9.63 13.14 -8.24
CA TYR A 138 -8.60 14.02 -8.77
C TYR A 138 -7.50 14.22 -7.73
N VAL A 139 -6.25 14.31 -8.21
CA VAL A 139 -5.08 14.54 -7.39
C VAL A 139 -4.18 15.63 -7.97
N SER A 140 -3.55 16.42 -7.10
CA SER A 140 -2.50 17.37 -7.46
C SER A 140 -1.29 17.14 -6.57
N CYS A 141 -0.17 16.71 -7.17
CA CYS A 141 1.02 16.26 -6.45
C CYS A 141 2.20 17.22 -6.64
N PHE A 142 2.99 17.41 -5.59
CA PHE A 142 4.15 18.27 -5.59
C PHE A 142 5.34 17.58 -4.92
N GLY A 143 6.46 17.51 -5.62
CA GLY A 143 7.74 17.14 -5.02
C GLY A 143 8.37 18.32 -4.25
N SER A 144 8.99 18.04 -3.12
CA SER A 144 9.62 19.03 -2.23
C SER A 144 10.90 18.48 -1.58
N GLY A 145 11.81 19.39 -1.24
CA GLY A 145 13.13 19.07 -0.70
C GLY A 145 14.01 18.33 -1.72
N THR A 146 15.17 17.87 -1.24
CA THR A 146 16.16 17.19 -2.08
C THR A 146 16.80 16.03 -1.32
N VAL A 147 16.86 14.85 -1.93
CA VAL A 147 17.66 13.72 -1.42
C VAL A 147 19.14 13.89 -1.80
N ARG A 148 20.03 13.09 -1.22
CA ARG A 148 21.43 13.03 -1.65
C ARG A 148 21.53 12.64 -3.13
N ASP A 149 22.54 13.16 -3.83
CA ASP A 149 22.74 12.93 -5.27
C ASP A 149 22.81 11.44 -5.64
N ASP A 150 23.43 10.62 -4.79
CA ASP A 150 23.55 9.18 -5.05
C ASP A 150 22.21 8.44 -4.95
N ILE A 151 21.31 8.87 -4.06
CA ILE A 151 19.94 8.36 -3.98
C ILE A 151 19.13 8.84 -5.18
N ALA A 152 19.24 10.13 -5.54
CA ALA A 152 18.54 10.68 -6.70
C ALA A 152 18.92 9.96 -8.00
N GLN A 153 20.18 9.59 -8.16
CA GLN A 153 20.65 8.80 -9.31
C GLN A 153 20.09 7.38 -9.32
N LYS A 154 19.96 6.73 -8.15
CA LYS A 154 19.47 5.36 -8.02
C LYS A 154 17.96 5.25 -8.21
N SER A 155 17.18 6.17 -7.64
CA SER A 155 15.71 6.17 -7.69
C SER A 155 15.16 6.87 -8.93
N GLY A 156 15.94 7.75 -9.58
CA GLY A 156 15.46 8.63 -10.63
C GLY A 156 14.59 9.78 -10.11
N ASN A 157 14.51 9.97 -8.79
CA ASN A 157 13.75 11.04 -8.15
C ASN A 157 14.64 11.89 -7.25
N LYS A 158 14.61 13.22 -7.44
CA LYS A 158 15.39 14.17 -6.62
C LYS A 158 14.68 14.58 -5.34
N TYR A 159 13.36 14.44 -5.25
CA TYR A 159 12.58 14.99 -4.14
C TYR A 159 12.65 14.09 -2.91
N ALA A 160 12.84 14.70 -1.74
CA ALA A 160 12.85 13.98 -0.46
C ALA A 160 11.43 13.71 0.06
N VAL A 161 10.49 14.59 -0.30
CA VAL A 161 9.09 14.50 0.10
C VAL A 161 8.24 14.72 -1.14
N GLU A 162 7.12 14.01 -1.22
CA GLU A 162 6.05 14.29 -2.15
C GLU A 162 4.79 14.53 -1.34
N SER A 163 4.01 15.54 -1.70
CA SER A 163 2.69 15.79 -1.11
C SER A 163 1.61 15.77 -2.18
N CYS A 164 0.37 15.53 -1.77
CA CYS A 164 -0.76 15.41 -2.67
C CYS A 164 -2.03 16.01 -2.05
N HIS A 165 -2.72 16.85 -2.83
CA HIS A 165 -4.11 17.21 -2.56
C HIS A 165 -5.04 16.25 -3.29
N ILE A 166 -5.99 15.67 -2.56
CA ILE A 166 -6.94 14.67 -3.06
C ILE A 166 -8.35 15.24 -3.01
N LYS A 167 -9.07 15.17 -4.13
CA LYS A 167 -10.53 15.26 -4.18
C LYS A 167 -11.10 13.85 -4.09
N ILE A 168 -11.94 13.59 -3.08
CA ILE A 168 -12.63 12.30 -2.93
C ILE A 168 -13.87 12.29 -3.82
N ALA A 169 -14.05 11.24 -4.61
CA ALA A 169 -15.21 11.06 -5.49
C ALA A 169 -16.52 11.07 -4.71
N ASP A 170 -17.61 11.51 -5.37
CA ASP A 170 -18.98 11.48 -4.83
C ASP A 170 -19.16 12.13 -3.44
N SER A 171 -18.30 13.08 -3.09
CA SER A 171 -18.34 13.79 -1.81
C SER A 171 -18.00 15.26 -1.99
N ASP A 172 -18.13 16.08 -0.95
CA ASP A 172 -17.57 17.43 -0.89
C ASP A 172 -16.25 17.50 -0.11
N ILE A 173 -15.67 16.34 0.23
CA ILE A 173 -14.46 16.23 1.03
C ILE A 173 -13.22 16.37 0.15
N SER A 174 -12.22 17.06 0.68
CA SER A 174 -10.85 17.08 0.18
C SER A 174 -9.88 16.66 1.29
N ALA A 175 -8.71 16.18 0.87
CA ALA A 175 -7.64 15.81 1.78
C ALA A 175 -6.28 16.29 1.30
N HIS A 176 -5.32 16.37 2.23
CA HIS A 176 -3.93 16.64 1.95
C HIS A 176 -3.05 15.58 2.62
N ILE A 177 -2.15 14.98 1.85
CA ILE A 177 -1.21 13.97 2.32
C ILE A 177 0.23 14.31 1.93
#